data_AF-A0A8S3IZN9-F1
#
_entry.id   AF-A0A8S3IZN9-F1
#
_cell.length_a   1.000
_cell.length_b   1.000
_cell.length_c   1.000
_cell.angle_alpha   90.00
_cell.angle_beta   90.00
_cell.angle_gamma   90.00
#
_symmetry.space_group_name_H-M   'P 1'
#
loop_
_entity.id
_entity.type
_entity.pdbx_description
1 polymer ?
#
loop_
_entity_poly.entity_id
_entity_poly.type
_entity_poly.pdbx_seq_one_letter_code
_entity_poly.pdbx_strand_id
1 'polypeptide(L)'
;AFSHDLEQFHEGIDDLDRRIGRIANQAFTDCNGLESMYKLIHIFGSLIERPKIRHDFAKKYPIILQHIEHDMDEAKEIFDQQMDLQEETGSIQLDRNMPRVAGSLMWAEELKQRYTQPMEQFRALENEITQTSDAKRVEDKYTELNQLVDRFIEELYKEWAANVSEASKFNLNQHLITRNPKNQLIQLNFHPQLETVLREVR
;
A
#
# COMPACT_ATOMS: atom_id res chain seq x y z
N ALA A 1 51.94 29.23 -5.03
CA ALA A 1 51.63 28.33 -6.16
C ALA A 1 50.56 27.35 -5.72
N PHE A 2 50.90 26.27 -5.01
CA PHE A 2 49.93 25.24 -4.57
C PHE A 2 48.69 25.77 -3.84
N SER A 3 48.84 26.68 -2.86
CA SER A 3 47.69 27.21 -2.12
C SER A 3 46.69 27.98 -3.01
N HIS A 4 47.20 28.66 -4.04
CA HIS A 4 46.35 29.40 -4.98
C HIS A 4 45.66 28.46 -5.96
N ASP A 5 46.36 27.44 -6.46
CA ASP A 5 45.79 26.43 -7.34
C ASP A 5 44.73 25.59 -6.60
N LEU A 6 44.95 25.32 -5.32
CA LEU A 6 44.01 24.63 -4.43
C LEU A 6 42.75 25.47 -4.19
N GLU A 7 42.89 26.78 -3.98
CA GLU A 7 41.76 27.71 -3.84
C GLU A 7 40.90 27.74 -5.12
N GLN A 8 41.53 27.88 -6.30
CA GLN A 8 40.81 27.81 -7.59
C GLN A 8 40.11 26.47 -7.80
N PHE A 9 40.73 25.36 -7.39
CA PHE A 9 40.09 24.05 -7.47
C PHE A 9 38.86 23.95 -6.57
N HIS A 10 38.94 24.44 -5.33
CA HIS A 10 37.80 24.47 -4.42
C HIS A 10 36.66 25.34 -4.93
N GLU A 11 36.95 26.50 -5.52
CA GLU A 11 35.94 27.34 -6.18
C GLU A 11 35.25 26.60 -7.34
N GLY A 12 36.00 25.82 -8.13
CA GLY A 12 35.44 25.00 -9.20
C GLY A 12 34.52 23.89 -8.68
N ILE A 13 34.94 23.17 -7.62
CA ILE A 13 34.09 22.16 -6.97
C ILE A 13 32.82 22.78 -6.40
N ASP A 14 32.95 23.97 -5.82
CA ASP A 14 31.84 24.71 -5.23
C ASP A 14 30.79 25.12 -6.26
N ASP A 15 31.20 25.55 -7.46
CA ASP A 15 30.28 25.83 -8.56
C ASP A 15 29.56 24.56 -9.03
N LEU A 16 30.30 23.44 -9.16
CA LEU A 16 29.71 22.16 -9.55
C LEU A 16 28.67 21.66 -8.54
N ASP A 17 28.96 21.73 -7.25
CA ASP A 17 28.02 21.34 -6.19
C ASP A 17 26.75 22.20 -6.24
N ARG A 18 26.87 23.52 -6.47
CA ARG A 18 25.71 24.40 -6.66
C ARG A 18 24.88 24.03 -7.88
N ARG A 19 25.53 23.68 -9.00
CA ARG A 19 24.84 23.25 -10.22
C ARG A 19 24.11 21.94 -10.03
N ILE A 20 24.74 20.95 -9.39
CA ILE A 20 24.10 19.67 -9.04
C ILE A 20 22.91 19.91 -8.09
N GLY A 21 23.09 20.75 -7.07
CA GLY A 21 22.01 21.11 -6.14
C GLY A 21 20.80 21.72 -6.83
N ARG A 22 21.00 22.58 -7.85
CA ARG A 22 19.89 23.10 -8.66
C ARG A 22 19.19 22.02 -9.46
N ILE A 23 19.94 21.13 -10.11
CA ILE A 23 19.39 20.00 -10.87
C ILE A 23 18.58 19.07 -9.95
N ALA A 24 19.12 18.72 -8.78
CA ALA A 24 18.43 17.87 -7.81
C ALA A 24 17.12 18.51 -7.33
N ASN A 25 17.13 19.81 -7.02
CA ASN A 25 15.93 20.53 -6.61
C ASN A 25 14.87 20.60 -7.72
N GLN A 26 15.27 20.87 -8.96
CA GLN A 26 14.36 20.92 -10.10
C GLN A 26 13.77 19.54 -10.39
N ALA A 27 14.61 18.50 -10.41
CA ALA A 27 14.16 17.15 -10.65
C ALA A 27 13.24 16.64 -9.52
N PHE A 28 13.45 17.08 -8.28
CA PHE A 28 12.51 16.80 -7.19
C PHE A 28 11.15 17.47 -7.41
N THR A 29 11.12 18.74 -7.87
CA THR A 29 9.84 19.42 -8.16
C THR A 29 9.10 18.82 -9.35
N ASP A 30 9.80 18.16 -10.26
CA ASP A 30 9.22 17.49 -11.43
C ASP A 30 8.72 16.06 -11.11
N CYS A 31 8.90 15.58 -9.87
CA CYS A 31 8.40 14.27 -9.44
C CYS A 31 6.88 14.31 -9.19
N ASN A 32 6.13 13.40 -9.83
CA ASN A 32 4.68 13.32 -9.70
C ASN A 32 4.18 12.35 -8.60
N GLY A 33 5.08 11.75 -7.80
CA GLY A 33 4.69 10.81 -6.75
C GLY A 33 5.84 10.35 -5.87
N LEU A 34 5.51 9.73 -4.74
CA LEU A 34 6.46 9.30 -3.71
C LEU A 34 7.54 8.38 -4.26
N GLU A 35 7.17 7.40 -5.09
CA GLU A 35 8.13 6.46 -5.68
C GLU A 35 9.22 7.18 -6.51
N SER A 36 8.83 8.21 -7.27
CA SER A 36 9.78 9.00 -8.07
C SER A 36 10.69 9.85 -7.19
N MET A 37 10.14 10.44 -6.12
CA MET A 37 10.92 11.21 -5.14
C MET A 37 11.96 10.34 -4.43
N TYR A 38 11.57 9.15 -3.97
CA TYR A 38 12.49 8.21 -3.32
C TYR A 38 13.57 7.71 -4.30
N LYS A 39 13.19 7.35 -5.53
CA LYS A 39 14.15 6.99 -6.59
C LYS A 39 15.16 8.10 -6.83
N LEU A 40 14.72 9.36 -6.88
CA LEU A 40 15.60 10.51 -7.04
C LEU A 40 16.59 10.64 -5.88
N ILE A 41 16.11 10.52 -4.63
CA ILE A 41 16.98 10.52 -3.44
C ILE A 41 18.02 9.40 -3.52
N HIS A 42 17.62 8.19 -3.92
CA HIS A 42 18.54 7.06 -4.10
C HIS A 42 19.56 7.29 -5.21
N ILE A 43 19.17 7.89 -6.35
CA ILE A 43 20.06 8.17 -7.48
C ILE A 43 21.13 9.20 -7.07
N PHE A 44 20.75 10.27 -6.38
CA PHE A 44 21.72 11.26 -5.91
C PHE A 44 22.55 10.74 -4.73
N GLY A 45 21.99 9.86 -3.89
CA GLY A 45 22.73 9.14 -2.84
C GLY A 45 23.54 10.08 -1.95
N SER A 46 24.85 9.87 -1.84
CA SER A 46 25.73 10.70 -1.02
C SER A 46 25.97 12.12 -1.54
N LEU A 47 25.55 12.45 -2.77
CA LEU A 47 25.71 13.80 -3.32
C LEU A 47 24.81 14.81 -2.60
N ILE A 48 23.60 14.41 -2.20
CA ILE A 48 22.69 15.28 -1.46
C ILE A 48 23.16 15.55 -0.02
N GLU A 49 24.03 14.69 0.53
CA GLU A 49 24.62 14.87 1.85
C GLU A 49 25.74 15.93 1.88
N ARG A 50 26.22 16.38 0.72
CA ARG A 50 27.22 17.45 0.64
C ARG A 50 26.64 18.75 1.23
N PRO A 51 27.37 19.48 2.10
CA PRO A 51 26.81 20.57 2.90
C PRO A 51 26.01 21.62 2.11
N LYS A 52 26.51 22.02 0.93
CA LYS A 52 25.87 23.04 0.09
C LYS A 52 24.59 22.53 -0.57
N ILE A 53 24.57 21.28 -1.00
CA ILE A 53 23.40 20.65 -1.61
C ILE A 53 22.37 20.34 -0.52
N ARG A 54 22.82 19.78 0.61
CA ARG A 54 21.99 19.44 1.77
C ARG A 54 21.19 20.62 2.28
N HIS A 55 21.80 21.79 2.39
CA HIS A 55 21.11 23.00 2.88
C HIS A 55 19.86 23.34 2.07
N ASP A 56 19.94 23.21 0.74
CA ASP A 56 18.81 23.52 -0.15
C ASP A 56 17.84 22.35 -0.26
N PHE A 57 18.37 21.13 -0.40
CA PHE A 57 17.58 19.92 -0.58
C PHE A 57 16.81 19.51 0.69
N ALA A 58 17.31 19.84 1.88
CA ALA A 58 16.64 19.58 3.16
C ALA A 58 15.21 20.13 3.22
N LYS A 59 14.95 21.24 2.52
CA LYS A 59 13.64 21.90 2.45
C LYS A 59 12.60 21.09 1.65
N LYS A 60 13.01 20.03 0.96
CA LYS A 60 12.15 19.17 0.13
C LYS A 60 11.55 17.98 0.88
N TYR A 61 12.23 17.47 1.90
CA TYR A 61 11.73 16.35 2.68
C TYR A 61 10.36 16.59 3.37
N PRO A 62 10.00 17.80 3.84
CA PRO A 62 8.65 18.04 4.34
C PRO A 62 7.55 17.82 3.29
N ILE A 63 7.87 17.99 2.00
CA ILE A 63 6.94 17.73 0.89
C ILE A 63 6.65 16.23 0.80
N ILE A 64 7.67 15.38 0.98
CA ILE A 64 7.48 13.91 1.02
C ILE A 64 6.49 13.54 2.13
N LEU A 65 6.64 14.14 3.31
CA LEU A 65 5.74 13.89 4.43
C LEU A 65 4.28 14.32 4.12
N GLN A 66 4.09 15.45 3.45
CA GLN A 66 2.76 15.88 2.99
C GLN A 66 2.15 14.91 1.98
N HIS A 67 2.95 14.37 1.07
CA HIS A 67 2.49 13.35 0.12
C HIS A 67 2.09 12.05 0.82
N ILE A 68 2.88 11.59 1.81
CA ILE A 68 2.52 10.40 2.60
C ILE A 68 1.20 10.65 3.34
N GLU A 69 1.05 11.82 3.97
CA GLU A 69 -0.18 12.16 4.67
C GLU A 69 -1.40 12.14 3.73
N HIS A 70 -1.27 12.70 2.53
CA HIS A 70 -2.31 12.65 1.52
C HIS A 70 -2.65 11.22 1.09
N ASP A 71 -1.63 10.39 0.85
CA ASP A 71 -1.83 8.98 0.48
C ASP A 71 -2.53 8.19 1.61
N MET A 72 -2.26 8.51 2.88
CA MET A 72 -2.97 7.89 4.03
C MET A 72 -4.44 8.31 4.06
N ASP A 73 -4.72 9.60 3.84
CA ASP A 73 -6.08 10.13 3.85
C ASP A 73 -6.89 9.52 2.68
N GLU A 74 -6.30 9.42 1.48
CA GLU A 74 -6.94 8.76 0.34
C GLU A 74 -7.19 7.26 0.59
N ALA A 75 -6.23 6.56 1.20
CA ALA A 75 -6.41 5.15 1.56
C ALA A 75 -7.54 4.94 2.58
N LYS A 76 -7.69 5.87 3.54
CA LYS A 76 -8.80 5.86 4.50
C LYS A 76 -10.14 6.12 3.80
N GLU A 77 -10.20 7.10 2.90
CA GLU A 77 -11.42 7.38 2.12
C GLU A 77 -11.85 6.16 1.29
N ILE A 78 -10.90 5.46 0.65
CA ILE A 78 -11.19 4.23 -0.09
C ILE A 78 -11.73 3.13 0.83
N PHE A 79 -11.16 2.99 2.03
CA PHE A 79 -11.64 2.03 3.02
C PHE A 79 -13.07 2.35 3.45
N ASP A 80 -13.31 3.59 3.87
CA ASP A 80 -14.61 4.04 4.38
C ASP A 80 -15.71 3.90 3.31
N GLN A 81 -15.44 4.30 2.07
CA GLN A 81 -16.37 4.13 0.94
C GLN A 81 -16.74 2.66 0.73
N GLN A 82 -15.78 1.75 0.86
CA GLN A 82 -16.03 0.32 0.69
C GLN A 82 -16.84 -0.26 1.86
N MET A 83 -16.64 0.24 3.08
CA MET A 83 -17.45 -0.14 4.25
C MET A 83 -18.89 0.33 4.09
N ASP A 84 -19.11 1.58 3.68
CA ASP A 84 -20.46 2.12 3.41
C ASP A 84 -21.18 1.30 2.34
N LEU A 85 -20.49 0.96 1.24
CA LEU A 85 -21.03 0.11 0.18
C LEU A 85 -21.38 -1.30 0.66
N GLN A 86 -20.56 -1.85 1.56
CA GLN A 86 -20.83 -3.15 2.16
C GLN A 86 -22.07 -3.11 3.06
N GLU A 87 -22.29 -2.03 3.81
CA GLU A 87 -23.50 -1.85 4.61
C GLU A 87 -24.76 -1.74 3.73
N GLU A 88 -24.68 -1.02 2.61
CA GLU A 88 -25.82 -0.83 1.70
C GLU A 88 -26.16 -2.09 0.88
N THR A 89 -25.14 -2.78 0.36
CA THR A 89 -25.34 -3.86 -0.63
C THR A 89 -25.10 -5.27 -0.07
N GLY A 90 -24.57 -5.38 1.15
CA GLY A 90 -24.20 -6.64 1.79
C GLY A 90 -22.94 -7.30 1.22
N SER A 91 -22.20 -6.62 0.35
CA SER A 91 -20.93 -7.10 -0.18
C SER A 91 -20.05 -5.96 -0.67
N ILE A 92 -18.74 -6.09 -0.47
CA ILE A 92 -17.77 -5.16 -1.05
C ILE A 92 -17.75 -5.25 -2.59
N GLN A 93 -17.31 -4.18 -3.25
CA GLN A 93 -17.11 -4.19 -4.71
C GLN A 93 -15.83 -4.94 -5.07
N LEU A 94 -15.97 -5.99 -5.89
CA LEU A 94 -14.88 -6.85 -6.31
C LEU A 94 -14.80 -6.98 -7.83
N ASP A 95 -13.60 -7.27 -8.32
CA ASP A 95 -13.36 -7.58 -9.72
C ASP A 95 -14.09 -8.85 -10.17
N ARG A 96 -14.35 -8.92 -11.48
CA ARG A 96 -15.05 -10.05 -12.08
C ARG A 96 -14.31 -11.36 -11.80
N ASN A 97 -15.06 -12.37 -11.39
CA ASN A 97 -14.60 -13.73 -11.08
C ASN A 97 -13.84 -13.88 -9.75
N MET A 98 -13.73 -12.84 -8.93
CA MET A 98 -13.21 -12.99 -7.57
C MET A 98 -14.23 -13.67 -6.66
N PRO A 99 -13.83 -14.70 -5.89
CA PRO A 99 -14.66 -15.21 -4.80
C PRO A 99 -14.91 -14.10 -3.78
N ARG A 100 -16.07 -14.11 -3.12
CA ARG A 100 -16.45 -13.03 -2.20
C ARG A 100 -15.45 -12.87 -1.07
N VAL A 101 -15.19 -13.91 -0.29
CA VAL A 101 -14.31 -13.79 0.89
C VAL A 101 -12.85 -13.61 0.48
N ALA A 102 -12.33 -14.46 -0.40
CA ALA A 102 -10.94 -14.36 -0.85
C ALA A 102 -10.66 -13.03 -1.56
N GLY A 103 -11.60 -12.52 -2.34
CA GLY A 103 -11.50 -11.21 -2.97
C GLY A 103 -11.48 -10.07 -1.97
N SER A 104 -12.34 -10.11 -0.95
CA SER A 104 -12.31 -9.10 0.11
C SER A 104 -11.01 -9.09 0.90
N LEU A 105 -10.47 -10.26 1.22
CA LEU A 105 -9.17 -10.38 1.87
C LEU A 105 -8.06 -9.81 0.97
N MET A 106 -8.07 -10.14 -0.31
CA MET A 106 -7.10 -9.64 -1.28
C MET A 106 -7.18 -8.12 -1.41
N TRP A 107 -8.39 -7.54 -1.53
CA TRP A 107 -8.58 -6.09 -1.58
C TRP A 107 -8.03 -5.39 -0.33
N ALA A 108 -8.34 -5.93 0.87
CA ALA A 108 -7.85 -5.37 2.13
C ALA A 108 -6.32 -5.42 2.21
N GLU A 109 -5.72 -6.52 1.77
CA GLU A 109 -4.27 -6.70 1.70
C GLU A 109 -3.62 -5.76 0.67
N GLU A 110 -4.22 -5.59 -0.51
CA GLU A 110 -3.76 -4.64 -1.54
C GLU A 110 -3.80 -3.20 -1.04
N LEU A 111 -4.88 -2.81 -0.35
CA LEU A 111 -5.00 -1.50 0.28
C LEU A 111 -3.91 -1.32 1.34
N LYS A 112 -3.68 -2.33 2.18
CA LYS A 112 -2.62 -2.34 3.18
C LYS A 112 -1.23 -2.16 2.58
N GLN A 113 -0.94 -2.88 1.50
CA GLN A 113 0.33 -2.76 0.79
C GLN A 113 0.54 -1.36 0.21
N ARG A 114 -0.50 -0.76 -0.38
CA ARG A 114 -0.45 0.58 -0.99
C ARG A 114 0.07 1.63 -0.02
N TYR A 115 -0.41 1.66 1.22
CA TYR A 115 0.01 2.67 2.21
C TYR A 115 1.22 2.23 3.06
N THR A 116 1.51 0.93 3.15
CA THR A 116 2.66 0.43 3.93
C THR A 116 3.99 0.68 3.22
N GLN A 117 4.05 0.50 1.90
CA GLN A 117 5.30 0.68 1.16
C GLN A 117 5.89 2.10 1.29
N PRO A 118 5.12 3.20 1.12
CA PRO A 118 5.65 4.55 1.31
C PRO A 118 6.09 4.83 2.75
N MET A 119 5.42 4.23 3.74
CA MET A 119 5.78 4.36 5.15
C MET A 119 7.08 3.64 5.50
N GLU A 120 7.31 2.45 4.95
CA GLU A 120 8.58 1.74 5.12
C GLU A 120 9.74 2.51 4.50
N GLN A 121 9.55 3.07 3.30
CA GLN A 121 10.54 3.93 2.66
C GLN A 121 10.82 5.20 3.47
N PHE A 122 9.78 5.80 4.05
CA PHE A 122 9.93 6.97 4.91
C PHE A 122 10.74 6.66 6.18
N ARG A 123 10.44 5.53 6.84
CA ARG A 123 11.18 5.10 8.04
C ARG A 123 12.65 4.76 7.74
N ALA A 124 12.94 4.32 6.52
CA ALA A 124 14.30 4.05 6.07
C ALA A 124 15.11 5.32 5.73
N LEU A 125 14.48 6.49 5.65
CA LEU A 125 15.20 7.75 5.45
C LEU A 125 15.99 8.12 6.70
N GLU A 126 17.32 8.19 6.58
CA GLU A 126 18.21 8.69 7.63
C GLU A 126 18.16 10.24 7.71
N ASN A 127 16.99 10.80 8.03
CA ASN A 127 16.78 12.25 8.10
C ASN A 127 16.04 12.67 9.38
N GLU A 128 16.37 13.85 9.92
CA GLU A 128 15.76 14.45 11.11
C GLU A 128 14.24 14.59 11.00
N ILE A 129 13.69 14.65 9.78
CA ILE A 129 12.24 14.76 9.54
C ILE A 129 11.46 13.56 10.06
N THR A 130 12.06 12.38 10.11
CA THR A 130 11.43 11.17 10.69
C THR A 130 11.13 11.32 12.19
N GLN A 131 11.78 12.25 12.89
CA GLN A 131 11.62 12.47 14.34
C GLN A 131 10.72 13.67 14.65
N THR A 132 10.15 14.33 13.64
CA THR A 132 9.30 15.50 13.83
C THR A 132 7.92 15.12 14.39
N SER A 133 7.23 16.11 14.99
CA SER A 133 5.85 15.93 15.45
C SER A 133 4.91 15.54 14.30
N ASP A 134 5.17 16.05 13.10
CA ASP A 134 4.37 15.79 11.92
C ASP A 134 4.55 14.34 11.45
N ALA A 135 5.79 13.83 11.48
CA ALA A 135 6.08 12.43 11.21
C ALA A 135 5.36 11.49 12.19
N LYS A 136 5.34 11.85 13.47
CA LYS A 136 4.58 11.10 14.47
C LYS A 136 3.08 11.10 14.19
N ARG A 137 2.50 12.24 13.77
CA ARG A 137 1.08 12.31 13.40
C ARG A 137 0.74 11.37 12.24
N VAL A 138 1.60 11.30 11.23
CA VAL A 138 1.42 10.38 10.09
C VAL A 138 1.56 8.92 10.53
N GLU A 139 2.50 8.62 11.42
CA GLU A 139 2.67 7.29 12.02
C GLU A 139 1.44 6.85 12.85
N ASP A 140 0.84 7.79 13.60
CA ASP A 140 -0.40 7.56 14.34
C ASP A 140 -1.58 7.25 13.38
N LYS A 141 -1.72 8.03 12.28
CA LYS A 141 -2.71 7.76 11.21
C LYS A 141 -2.52 6.36 10.59
N TYR A 142 -1.27 6.01 10.26
CA TYR A 142 -0.91 4.69 9.73
C TYR A 142 -1.31 3.57 10.69
N THR A 143 -1.06 3.75 11.98
CA THR A 143 -1.39 2.76 13.01
C THR A 143 -2.91 2.58 13.14
N GLU A 144 -3.66 3.68 13.16
CA GLU A 144 -5.13 3.66 13.20
C GLU A 144 -5.72 2.94 11.98
N LEU A 145 -5.28 3.30 10.77
CA LEU A 145 -5.75 2.69 9.53
C LEU A 145 -5.45 1.18 9.49
N ASN A 146 -4.24 0.77 9.89
CA ASN A 146 -3.91 -0.65 10.00
C ASN A 146 -4.83 -1.40 10.95
N GLN A 147 -5.14 -0.83 12.12
CA GLN A 147 -6.05 -1.47 13.07
C GLN A 147 -7.48 -1.58 12.54
N LEU A 148 -7.91 -0.66 11.68
CA LEU A 148 -9.20 -0.76 11.00
C LEU A 148 -9.19 -1.92 9.99
N VAL A 149 -8.19 -1.97 9.12
CA VAL A 149 -8.06 -3.01 8.09
C VAL A 149 -7.87 -4.39 8.71
N ASP A 150 -7.04 -4.52 9.76
CA ASP A 150 -6.81 -5.79 10.45
C ASP A 150 -8.08 -6.32 11.13
N ARG A 151 -8.87 -5.43 11.76
CA ARG A 151 -10.16 -5.83 12.34
C ARG A 151 -11.13 -6.33 11.28
N PHE A 152 -11.22 -5.64 10.15
CA PHE A 152 -12.04 -6.06 9.02
C PHE A 152 -11.64 -7.47 8.53
N ILE A 153 -10.34 -7.71 8.32
CA ILE A 153 -9.81 -9.00 7.91
C ILE A 153 -10.15 -10.10 8.93
N GLU A 154 -9.96 -9.82 10.23
CA GLU A 154 -10.26 -10.77 11.29
C GLU A 154 -11.75 -11.14 11.37
N GLU A 155 -12.64 -10.15 11.29
CA GLU A 155 -14.09 -10.37 11.35
C GLU A 155 -14.56 -11.18 10.14
N LEU A 156 -14.13 -10.81 8.95
CA LEU A 156 -14.42 -11.53 7.72
C LEU A 156 -13.94 -12.99 7.78
N TYR A 157 -12.71 -13.21 8.28
CA TYR A 157 -12.16 -14.56 8.41
C TYR A 157 -12.94 -15.39 9.44
N LYS A 158 -13.31 -14.81 10.59
CA LYS A 158 -14.09 -15.50 11.63
C LYS A 158 -15.47 -15.91 11.10
N GLU A 159 -16.15 -15.01 10.39
CA GLU A 159 -17.46 -15.29 9.77
C GLU A 159 -17.34 -16.41 8.73
N TRP A 160 -16.35 -16.33 7.84
CA TRP A 160 -16.10 -17.35 6.83
C TRP A 160 -15.80 -18.72 7.46
N ALA A 161 -14.90 -18.79 8.43
CA ALA A 161 -14.50 -20.04 9.08
C ALA A 161 -15.69 -20.73 9.78
N ALA A 162 -16.61 -19.96 10.37
CA ALA A 162 -17.83 -20.48 10.96
C ALA A 162 -18.78 -21.07 9.90
N ASN A 163 -19.02 -20.33 8.81
CA ASN A 163 -19.98 -20.71 7.77
C ASN A 163 -19.49 -21.89 6.91
N VAL A 164 -18.19 -21.95 6.60
CA VAL A 164 -17.62 -22.99 5.74
C VAL A 164 -17.67 -24.37 6.39
N SER A 165 -17.44 -24.47 7.70
CA SER A 165 -17.45 -25.76 8.42
C SER A 165 -18.82 -26.44 8.38
N GLU A 166 -19.89 -25.67 8.55
CA GLU A 166 -21.27 -26.18 8.56
C GLU A 166 -21.76 -26.51 7.15
N ALA A 167 -21.57 -25.58 6.20
CA ALA A 167 -21.97 -25.78 4.80
C ALA A 167 -21.21 -26.93 4.13
N SER A 168 -19.93 -27.11 4.43
CA SER A 168 -19.13 -28.21 3.87
C SER A 168 -19.58 -29.57 4.41
N LYS A 169 -19.79 -29.69 5.72
CA LYS A 169 -20.25 -30.96 6.32
C LYS A 169 -21.62 -31.38 5.81
N PHE A 170 -22.56 -30.45 5.68
CA PHE A 170 -23.89 -30.77 5.18
C PHE A 170 -23.86 -31.21 3.71
N ASN A 171 -23.18 -30.45 2.86
CA ASN A 171 -23.18 -30.71 1.42
C ASN A 171 -22.30 -31.91 1.02
N LEU A 172 -21.19 -32.18 1.72
CA LEU A 172 -20.35 -33.37 1.48
C LEU A 172 -21.04 -34.68 1.87
N ASN A 173 -22.03 -34.64 2.78
CA ASN A 173 -22.81 -35.81 3.17
C ASN A 173 -23.93 -36.16 2.16
N GLN A 174 -24.14 -35.34 1.13
CA GLN A 174 -25.11 -35.64 0.09
C GLN A 174 -24.53 -36.54 -1.01
N HIS A 175 -25.42 -37.29 -1.67
CA HIS A 175 -25.03 -38.14 -2.79
C HIS A 175 -24.54 -37.26 -3.95
N LEU A 176 -23.31 -37.46 -4.40
CA LEU A 176 -22.67 -36.72 -5.51
C LEU A 176 -23.39 -36.90 -6.85
N ILE A 177 -24.08 -38.03 -7.03
CA ILE A 177 -24.76 -38.40 -8.26
C ILE A 177 -26.25 -38.50 -7.95
N THR A 178 -27.06 -37.67 -8.63
CA THR A 178 -28.52 -37.73 -8.55
C THR A 178 -29.11 -37.89 -9.94
N ARG A 179 -30.36 -38.35 -10.02
CA ARG A 179 -31.11 -38.33 -11.28
C ARG A 179 -32.06 -37.15 -11.27
N ASN A 180 -32.06 -36.39 -12.35
CA ASN A 180 -32.97 -35.28 -12.51
C ASN A 180 -34.42 -35.84 -12.67
N PRO A 181 -35.37 -35.43 -11.83
CA PRO A 181 -36.71 -35.99 -11.83
C PRO A 181 -37.51 -35.74 -13.12
N LYS A 182 -37.13 -34.72 -13.92
CA LYS A 182 -37.84 -34.35 -15.16
C LYS A 182 -37.38 -35.14 -16.38
N ASN A 183 -36.08 -35.42 -16.53
CA ASN A 183 -35.51 -36.04 -17.73
C ASN A 183 -34.79 -37.37 -17.46
N GLN A 184 -34.73 -37.82 -16.20
CA GLN A 184 -34.09 -39.06 -15.75
C GLN A 184 -32.59 -39.16 -16.06
N LEU A 185 -31.96 -38.08 -16.51
CA LEU A 185 -30.52 -38.03 -16.76
C LEU A 185 -29.76 -37.96 -15.45
N ILE A 186 -28.56 -38.55 -15.46
CA ILE A 186 -27.61 -38.44 -14.37
C ILE A 186 -27.11 -37.01 -14.32
N GLN A 187 -27.20 -36.37 -13.16
CA GLN A 187 -26.64 -35.05 -12.89
C GLN A 187 -25.76 -35.10 -11.64
N LEU A 188 -24.74 -34.25 -11.63
CA LEU A 188 -23.86 -34.08 -10.50
C LEU A 188 -24.55 -33.19 -9.47
N ASN A 189 -24.75 -33.68 -8.25
CA ASN A 189 -25.28 -32.92 -7.12
C ASN A 189 -24.16 -32.13 -6.44
N PHE A 190 -23.51 -31.26 -7.21
CA PHE A 190 -22.53 -30.32 -6.68
C PHE A 190 -23.27 -29.06 -6.28
N HIS A 191 -23.55 -28.92 -4.99
CA HIS A 191 -24.25 -27.75 -4.47
C HIS A 191 -23.42 -26.49 -4.78
N PRO A 192 -24.02 -25.38 -5.27
CA PRO A 192 -23.29 -24.16 -5.60
C PRO A 192 -22.41 -23.62 -4.46
N GLN A 193 -22.83 -23.84 -3.20
CA GLN A 193 -22.03 -23.48 -2.03
C GLN A 193 -20.70 -24.26 -1.94
N LEU A 194 -20.66 -25.55 -2.33
CA LEU A 194 -19.41 -26.32 -2.38
C LEU A 194 -18.46 -25.76 -3.44
N GLU A 195 -18.99 -25.33 -4.58
CA GLU A 195 -18.18 -24.72 -5.64
C GLU A 195 -17.57 -23.39 -5.16
N THR A 196 -18.33 -22.57 -4.44
CA THR A 196 -17.82 -21.33 -3.82
C THR A 196 -16.71 -21.63 -2.81
N VAL A 197 -16.92 -22.59 -1.90
CA VAL A 197 -15.89 -22.98 -0.92
C VAL A 197 -14.63 -23.49 -1.61
N LEU A 198 -14.76 -24.33 -2.64
CA LEU A 198 -13.60 -24.83 -3.39
C LEU A 198 -12.84 -23.72 -4.13
N ARG A 199 -13.54 -22.67 -4.56
CA ARG A 199 -12.89 -21.47 -5.15
C ARG A 199 -12.23 -20.58 -4.10
N GLU A 200 -12.72 -20.57 -2.87
CA GLU A 200 -12.16 -19.79 -1.75
C GLU A 200 -10.92 -20.44 -1.12
N VAL A 201 -10.77 -21.77 -1.21
CA VAL A 201 -9.66 -22.52 -0.61
C VAL A 201 -8.48 -22.73 -1.58
N ARG A 202 -8.66 -22.43 -2.86
CA ARG A 202 -7.66 -22.69 -3.91
C ARG A 202 -6.61 -21.58 -3.99
#